data_AF-A0A3B0U005-F1
#
_entry.id   AF-A0A3B0U005-F1
#
_cell.length_a   1.000
_cell.length_b   1.000
_cell.length_c   1.000
_cell.angle_alpha   90.00
_cell.angle_beta   90.00
_cell.angle_gamma   90.00
#
_symmetry.space_group_name_H-M   'P 1'
#
loop_
_entity.id
_entity.type
_entity.pdbx_description
1 polymer ?
#
loop_
_entity_poly.entity_id
_entity_poly.type
_entity_poly.pdbx_seq_one_letter_code
_entity_poly.pdbx_strand_id
1 'polypeptide(L)'
;MKNLYISIILSLFFCTLIIHAQCDPEFNISVSNSGFESGIAPWAPIKTNTLEASTAQSHSGQQSLFVSNRTATWHGPDLNLLNTFTVGKKYCISAWVKWEGDVSNKLELVIRRKNASGTVTYNRAC
;
A
#
# COMPACT_ATOMS: atom_id res chain seq x y z
N MET A 1 14.25 31.00 -6.53
CA MET A 1 12.85 31.35 -6.83
C MET A 1 12.41 30.61 -8.08
N LYS A 2 11.43 29.72 -7.95
CA LYS A 2 10.46 29.29 -8.98
C LYS A 2 9.60 28.18 -8.35
N ASN A 3 8.38 28.55 -8.01
CA ASN A 3 7.34 27.64 -7.49
C ASN A 3 6.73 26.88 -8.67
N LEU A 4 6.16 25.70 -8.42
CA LEU A 4 5.34 24.99 -9.39
C LEU A 4 4.04 24.51 -8.72
N TYR A 5 2.91 24.88 -9.31
CA TYR A 5 1.56 24.48 -8.92
C TYR A 5 1.00 23.53 -9.99
N ILE A 6 0.23 22.52 -9.58
CA ILE A 6 -0.41 21.56 -10.48
C ILE A 6 -1.91 21.87 -10.55
N SER A 7 -2.43 22.07 -11.77
CA SER A 7 -3.86 22.16 -12.08
C SER A 7 -4.19 21.13 -13.17
N ILE A 8 -5.30 20.41 -13.00
CA ILE A 8 -5.77 19.38 -13.93
C ILE A 8 -6.45 20.06 -15.12
N ILE A 9 -5.86 19.97 -16.31
CA ILE A 9 -6.51 20.28 -17.58
C ILE A 9 -7.21 19.01 -18.08
N LEU A 10 -8.50 19.13 -18.37
CA LEU A 10 -9.34 18.14 -19.05
C LEU A 10 -8.73 17.82 -20.42
N SER A 11 -8.10 16.65 -20.58
CA SER A 11 -7.54 16.20 -21.85
C SER A 11 -8.47 15.20 -22.53
N LEU A 12 -9.00 15.61 -23.68
CA LEU A 12 -9.71 14.79 -24.65
C LEU A 12 -8.84 13.61 -25.12
N PHE A 13 -9.51 12.46 -25.31
CA PHE A 13 -9.01 11.23 -25.91
C PHE A 13 -8.35 11.48 -27.28
N PHE A 14 -7.08 11.09 -27.46
CA PHE A 14 -6.58 10.55 -28.73
C PHE A 14 -5.33 9.68 -28.50
N CYS A 15 -5.47 8.41 -28.87
CA CYS A 15 -4.44 7.52 -29.42
C CYS A 15 -3.07 7.45 -28.72
N THR A 16 -2.89 6.45 -27.86
CA THR A 16 -1.73 5.54 -27.91
C THR A 16 -2.03 4.32 -27.05
N LEU A 17 -1.92 3.15 -27.68
CA LEU A 17 -2.07 1.84 -27.06
C LEU A 17 -0.92 1.62 -26.05
N ILE A 18 -1.07 2.11 -24.84
CA ILE A 18 -0.35 1.58 -23.69
C ILE A 18 -1.36 0.73 -22.96
N ILE A 19 -1.19 -0.60 -23.00
CA ILE A 19 -1.77 -1.49 -22.00
C ILE A 19 -1.08 -1.10 -20.68
N HIS A 20 -1.47 0.03 -20.11
CA HIS A 20 -1.47 0.14 -18.67
C HIS A 20 -2.40 -0.99 -18.26
N ALA A 21 -1.97 -1.84 -17.34
CA ALA A 21 -2.93 -2.63 -16.57
C ALA A 21 -3.80 -1.60 -15.87
N GLN A 22 -4.84 -1.16 -16.57
CA GLN A 22 -5.62 0.00 -16.18
C GLN A 22 -6.36 -0.50 -14.96
N CYS A 23 -5.97 0.07 -13.83
CA CYS A 23 -6.70 -0.18 -12.62
C CYS A 23 -8.14 0.17 -12.93
N ASP A 24 -9.03 -0.83 -12.92
CA ASP A 24 -10.43 -0.58 -13.16
C ASP A 24 -10.96 0.10 -11.89
N PRO A 25 -11.30 1.41 -11.95
CA PRO A 25 -11.75 2.15 -10.78
C PRO A 25 -13.09 1.61 -10.23
N GLU A 26 -13.78 0.73 -10.97
CA GLU A 26 -14.97 0.04 -10.49
C GLU A 26 -14.66 -1.01 -9.41
N PHE A 27 -13.41 -1.46 -9.28
CA PHE A 27 -12.97 -2.43 -8.26
C PHE A 27 -12.13 -1.79 -7.15
N ASN A 28 -12.55 -0.62 -6.66
CA ASN A 28 -11.97 0.00 -5.47
C ASN A 28 -12.40 -0.75 -4.21
N ILE A 29 -11.53 -1.64 -3.73
CA ILE A 29 -11.65 -2.18 -2.38
C ILE A 29 -11.10 -1.12 -1.43
N SER A 30 -11.98 -0.54 -0.61
CA SER A 30 -11.54 0.25 0.54
C SER A 30 -11.05 -0.70 1.62
N VAL A 31 -9.75 -0.62 1.90
CA VAL A 31 -9.13 -1.37 2.97
C VAL A 31 -9.43 -0.67 4.30
N SER A 32 -9.85 -1.43 5.31
CA SER A 32 -10.22 -0.88 6.62
C SER A 32 -9.02 -0.18 7.28
N ASN A 33 -9.30 1.00 7.83
CA ASN A 33 -8.33 1.86 8.52
C ASN A 33 -7.00 2.06 7.76
N SER A 34 -7.08 2.32 6.44
CA SER A 34 -5.90 2.58 5.59
C SER A 34 -5.24 3.94 5.83
N GLY A 35 -5.94 4.87 6.50
CA GLY A 35 -5.40 6.16 6.93
C GLY A 35 -4.88 6.19 8.37
N PHE A 36 -5.08 5.12 9.15
CA PHE A 36 -4.62 5.00 10.55
C PHE A 36 -5.19 6.03 11.54
N GLU A 37 -6.30 6.67 11.20
CA GLU A 37 -6.99 7.70 12.01
C GLU A 37 -7.77 7.14 13.21
N SER A 38 -7.75 5.82 13.39
CA SER A 38 -8.43 5.12 14.49
C SER A 38 -7.50 4.10 15.14
N GLY A 39 -6.22 4.44 15.24
CA GLY A 39 -5.15 3.56 15.71
C GLY A 39 -4.64 2.63 14.61
N ILE A 40 -4.06 1.49 14.98
CA ILE A 40 -3.40 0.58 14.03
C ILE A 40 -4.26 -0.59 13.58
N ALA A 41 -5.26 -1.02 14.38
CA ALA A 41 -6.08 -2.17 14.01
C ALA A 41 -6.86 -1.89 12.71
N PRO A 42 -6.99 -2.85 11.79
CA PRO A 42 -6.62 -4.27 11.89
C PRO A 42 -5.20 -4.62 11.41
N TRP A 43 -4.32 -3.64 11.22
CA TRP A 43 -2.93 -3.88 10.85
C TRP A 43 -2.13 -4.44 12.03
N ALA A 44 -1.23 -5.36 11.73
CA ALA A 44 -0.41 -6.04 12.72
C ALA A 44 1.07 -6.11 12.27
N PRO A 45 2.03 -6.10 13.22
CA PRO A 45 3.43 -6.27 12.88
C PRO A 45 3.72 -7.68 12.34
N ILE A 46 4.61 -7.75 11.35
CA ILE A 46 5.24 -9.01 10.96
C ILE A 46 6.37 -9.31 11.94
N LYS A 47 6.10 -10.24 12.87
CA LYS A 47 7.05 -10.69 13.92
C LYS A 47 7.33 -9.58 14.93
N THR A 48 8.60 -9.19 15.09
CA THR A 48 9.09 -8.39 16.23
C THR A 48 9.20 -6.90 15.93
N ASN A 49 8.84 -6.44 14.73
CA ASN A 49 8.81 -5.00 14.46
C ASN A 49 7.67 -4.35 15.24
N THR A 50 7.79 -3.04 15.46
CA THR A 50 6.79 -2.25 16.18
C THR A 50 5.95 -1.46 15.17
N LEU A 51 4.65 -1.42 15.40
CA LEU A 51 3.70 -0.59 14.67
C LEU A 51 3.05 0.41 15.62
N GLU A 52 2.97 1.67 15.20
CA GLU A 52 2.35 2.74 15.98
C GLU A 52 1.63 3.72 15.05
N ALA A 53 0.48 4.22 15.47
CA ALA A 53 -0.16 5.34 14.78
C ALA A 53 0.56 6.63 15.20
N SER A 54 1.11 7.37 14.23
CA SER A 54 1.92 8.56 14.48
C SER A 54 1.30 9.79 13.83
N THR A 55 1.37 10.92 14.52
CA THR A 55 0.98 12.24 14.01
C THR A 55 2.17 13.03 13.46
N ALA A 56 3.38 12.47 13.51
CA ALA A 56 4.60 13.16 13.10
C ALA A 56 4.62 13.46 11.59
N GLN A 57 4.09 12.56 10.78
CA GLN A 57 3.99 12.65 9.33
C GLN A 57 2.69 11.98 8.88
N SER A 58 2.03 12.53 7.86
CA SER A 58 0.87 11.90 7.21
C SER A 58 0.86 12.25 5.72
N HIS A 59 0.32 11.36 4.90
CA HIS A 59 0.04 11.68 3.49
C HIS A 59 -1.27 12.48 3.36
N SER A 60 -2.25 12.12 4.17
CA SER A 60 -3.56 12.75 4.29
C SER A 60 -4.08 12.52 5.70
N GLY A 61 -4.94 13.40 6.20
CA GLY A 61 -5.45 13.27 7.58
C GLY A 61 -4.37 13.61 8.62
N GLN A 62 -4.61 13.16 9.86
CA GLN A 62 -3.81 13.52 11.02
C GLN A 62 -2.77 12.45 11.39
N GLN A 63 -2.95 11.22 10.92
CA GLN A 63 -2.12 10.08 11.32
C GLN A 63 -1.51 9.33 10.13
N SER A 64 -0.48 8.53 10.42
CA SER A 64 0.04 7.49 9.56
C SER A 64 0.53 6.31 10.40
N LEU A 65 0.90 5.21 9.75
CA LEU A 65 1.53 4.07 10.40
C LEU A 65 3.05 4.23 10.43
N PHE A 66 3.62 4.34 11.61
CA PHE A 66 5.05 4.29 11.83
C PHE A 66 5.51 2.85 12.09
N VAL A 67 6.61 2.46 11.44
CA VAL A 67 7.19 1.12 11.55
C VAL A 67 8.62 1.23 12.05
N SER A 68 8.91 0.68 13.22
CA SER A 68 10.25 0.69 13.82
C SER A 68 10.73 -0.71 14.19
N ASN A 69 11.98 -0.82 14.66
CA ASN A 69 12.58 -2.08 15.09
C ASN A 69 12.56 -3.19 14.03
N ARG A 70 12.72 -2.81 12.75
CA ARG A 70 12.87 -3.77 11.64
C ARG A 70 14.28 -4.35 11.66
N THR A 71 14.40 -5.67 11.82
CA THR A 71 15.69 -6.40 11.82
C THR A 71 15.89 -7.26 10.57
N ALA A 72 14.88 -7.35 9.71
CA ALA A 72 14.96 -8.04 8.42
C ALA A 72 14.18 -7.30 7.34
N THR A 73 14.55 -7.51 6.07
CA THR A 73 13.97 -6.82 4.90
C THR A 73 12.49 -7.11 4.71
N TRP A 74 12.00 -8.25 5.21
CA TRP A 74 10.60 -8.67 5.13
C TRP A 74 9.76 -8.29 6.36
N HIS A 75 10.34 -7.64 7.37
CA HIS A 75 9.57 -7.05 8.46
C HIS A 75 8.80 -5.84 7.95
N GLY A 76 7.57 -5.67 8.40
CA GLY A 76 6.68 -4.61 7.96
C GLY A 76 5.29 -4.75 8.58
N PRO A 77 4.32 -3.94 8.13
CA PRO A 77 2.93 -4.11 8.49
C PRO A 77 2.29 -5.23 7.67
N ASP A 78 1.41 -6.01 8.30
CA ASP A 78 0.59 -7.04 7.68
C ASP A 78 -0.88 -6.68 7.85
N LEU A 79 -1.67 -7.06 6.87
CA LEU A 79 -3.12 -6.93 6.93
C LEU A 79 -3.77 -8.20 6.37
N ASN A 80 -4.69 -8.76 7.15
CA ASN A 80 -5.47 -9.90 6.71
C ASN A 80 -6.57 -9.44 5.74
N LEU A 81 -6.46 -9.86 4.49
CA LEU A 81 -7.41 -9.56 3.40
C LEU A 81 -8.25 -10.79 3.02
N LEU A 82 -8.40 -11.77 3.91
CA LEU A 82 -9.31 -12.89 3.69
C LEU A 82 -10.74 -12.36 3.50
N ASN A 83 -11.47 -12.96 2.55
CA ASN A 83 -12.83 -12.57 2.13
C ASN A 83 -12.94 -11.18 1.50
N THR A 84 -11.83 -10.45 1.33
CA THR A 84 -11.81 -9.15 0.66
C THR A 84 -11.74 -9.28 -0.86
N PHE A 85 -11.04 -10.32 -1.36
CA PHE A 85 -10.86 -10.57 -2.79
C PHE A 85 -11.79 -11.67 -3.31
N THR A 86 -12.34 -11.46 -4.51
CA THR A 86 -13.09 -12.45 -5.27
C THR A 86 -12.17 -13.21 -6.23
N VAL A 87 -12.30 -14.54 -6.26
CA VAL A 87 -11.51 -15.40 -7.16
C VAL A 87 -11.77 -15.02 -8.63
N GLY A 88 -10.70 -14.94 -9.42
CA GLY A 88 -10.77 -14.61 -10.85
C GLY A 88 -10.87 -13.11 -11.16
N LYS A 89 -11.01 -12.24 -10.15
CA LYS A 89 -10.99 -10.79 -10.33
C LYS A 89 -9.56 -10.24 -10.22
N LYS A 90 -9.31 -9.18 -10.98
CA LYS A 90 -8.07 -8.39 -10.90
C LYS A 90 -8.32 -7.19 -10.01
N TYR A 91 -7.34 -6.86 -9.19
CA TYR A 91 -7.40 -5.74 -8.26
C TYR A 91 -6.15 -4.91 -8.39
N CYS A 92 -6.28 -3.62 -8.13
CA CYS A 92 -5.18 -2.69 -8.01
C CYS A 92 -4.97 -2.42 -6.54
N ILE A 93 -3.71 -2.44 -6.15
CA ILE A 93 -3.31 -2.19 -4.78
C ILE A 93 -2.30 -1.06 -4.84
N SER A 94 -2.54 -0.01 -4.07
CA SER A 94 -1.64 1.13 -3.96
C SER A 94 -1.46 1.48 -2.50
N ALA A 95 -0.31 2.08 -2.19
CA ALA A 95 0.01 2.56 -0.86
C ALA A 95 0.89 3.80 -0.99
N TRP A 96 0.68 4.75 -0.10
CA TRP A 96 1.59 5.88 0.09
C TRP A 96 2.61 5.51 1.15
N VAL A 97 3.89 5.61 0.82
CA VAL A 97 4.98 5.31 1.75
C VAL A 97 5.96 6.46 1.81
N LYS A 98 6.58 6.62 2.97
CA LYS A 98 7.71 7.52 3.17
C LYS A 98 8.82 6.75 3.88
N TRP A 99 10.04 6.93 3.41
CA TRP A 99 11.25 6.38 4.03
C TRP A 99 11.99 7.49 4.78
N GLU A 100 12.38 7.23 6.02
CA GLU A 100 13.15 8.16 6.87
C GLU A 100 14.60 7.68 6.99
N GLY A 101 15.34 7.77 5.89
CA GLY A 101 16.78 7.49 5.88
C GLY A 101 17.48 8.26 4.78
N ASP A 102 18.79 8.46 4.95
CA ASP A 102 19.60 9.32 4.08
C ASP A 102 19.86 8.72 2.69
N VAL A 103 19.63 7.42 2.53
CA VAL A 103 19.81 6.69 1.28
C VAL A 103 18.47 6.13 0.83
N SER A 104 18.17 6.30 -0.46
CA SER A 104 17.01 5.67 -1.09
C SER A 104 17.01 4.16 -0.88
N ASN A 105 15.83 3.60 -0.64
CA ASN A 105 15.67 2.19 -0.40
C ASN A 105 14.53 1.64 -1.26
N LYS A 106 14.62 0.35 -1.60
CA LYS A 106 13.56 -0.34 -2.34
C LYS A 106 12.44 -0.71 -1.37
N LEU A 107 11.23 -0.29 -1.69
CA LEU A 107 10.02 -0.80 -1.06
C LEU A 107 9.41 -1.89 -1.95
N GLU A 108 8.83 -2.92 -1.33
CA GLU A 108 8.05 -3.93 -2.03
C GLU A 108 6.69 -4.10 -1.34
N LEU A 109 5.63 -4.16 -2.14
CA LEU A 109 4.32 -4.60 -1.68
C LEU A 109 4.18 -6.10 -1.98
N VAL A 110 3.80 -6.89 -0.97
CA VAL A 110 3.75 -8.35 -1.08
C VAL A 110 2.39 -8.87 -0.71
N ILE A 111 1.77 -9.61 -1.61
CA ILE A 111 0.56 -10.39 -1.35
C ILE A 111 0.96 -11.84 -1.07
N ARG A 112 0.80 -12.25 0.19
CA ARG A 112 0.97 -13.63 0.63
C ARG A 112 -0.36 -14.37 0.52
N ARG A 113 -0.40 -15.40 -0.33
CA ARG A 113 -1.57 -16.27 -0.50
C ARG A 113 -1.25 -17.66 0.03
N LYS A 114 -2.17 -18.25 0.80
CA LYS A 114 -2.15 -19.68 1.17
C LYS A 114 -3.31 -20.37 0.47
N ASN A 115 -3.05 -21.41 -0.31
CA ASN A 115 -4.10 -22.20 -0.96
C ASN A 115 -4.67 -23.28 -0.01
N ALA A 116 -5.69 -24.01 -0.46
CA ALA A 116 -6.34 -25.06 0.32
C ALA A 116 -5.41 -26.21 0.72
N SER A 117 -4.38 -26.52 -0.10
CA SER A 117 -3.37 -27.53 0.23
C SER A 117 -2.28 -27.03 1.20
N GLY A 118 -2.38 -25.78 1.65
CA GLY A 118 -1.42 -25.17 2.58
C GLY A 118 -0.18 -24.59 1.94
N THR A 119 -0.04 -24.65 0.61
CA THR A 119 1.05 -24.02 -0.14
C THR A 119 0.95 -22.50 -0.05
N VAL A 120 2.06 -21.85 0.31
CA VAL A 120 2.17 -20.40 0.39
C VAL A 120 2.86 -19.85 -0.85
N THR A 121 2.28 -18.82 -1.46
CA THR A 121 2.85 -18.08 -2.60
C THR A 121 2.97 -16.61 -2.24
N TYR A 122 4.01 -15.95 -2.75
CA TYR A 122 4.27 -14.53 -2.56
C TYR A 122 4.27 -13.81 -3.91
N ASN A 123 3.28 -12.96 -4.13
CA ASN A 123 3.25 -12.08 -5.29
C ASN A 123 3.82 -10.72 -4.88
N ARG A 124 4.88 -10.27 -5.56
CA ARG A 124 5.58 -9.02 -5.22
C ARG A 124 5.32 -7.98 -6.31
N ALA A 125 4.94 -6.78 -5.91
CA ALA A 125 4.89 -5.60 -6.76
C ALA A 125 6.04 -4.66 -6.38
N CYS A 126 6.66 -4.07 -7.40
CA CYS A 126 7.74 -3.10 -7.31
C CYS A 126 7.23 -1.69 -7.60
#